data_AF-A0A936WRP9-F1
#
_entry.id   AF-A0A936WRP9-F1
#
_cell.length_a   1.000
_cell.length_b   1.000
_cell.length_c   1.000
_cell.angle_alpha   90.00
_cell.angle_beta   90.00
_cell.angle_gamma   90.00
#
_symmetry.space_group_name_H-M   'P 1'
#
loop_
_entity.id
_entity.type
_entity.pdbx_description
1 polymer ?
#
loop_
_entity_poly.entity_id
_entity_poly.type
_entity_poly.pdbx_seq_one_letter_code
_entity_poly.pdbx_strand_id
1 'polypeptide(L)'
;MVVNEDLTFNKAAGEFSDDEESRGMNGMMVEPNSNTARWDLSALDQQTFFVLDKLKIGEISEPQLLVMPDGTKAYRLLQLANRTEPHRANLRVDYRLIQQACEGRHRSEMIDKWITAHISSTYVRLDEAYSTCSFTTPWISTADQ
;
A
#
# COMPACT_ATOMS: atom_id res chain seq x y z
N MET A 1 -15.79 -16.73 18.61
CA MET A 1 -15.10 -17.73 19.46
C MET A 1 -14.49 -18.78 18.55
N VAL A 2 -13.23 -18.61 18.13
CA VAL A 2 -12.43 -19.68 17.52
C VAL A 2 -11.32 -19.98 18.52
N VAL A 3 -11.69 -20.77 19.52
CA VAL A 3 -10.79 -21.26 20.58
C VAL A 3 -11.00 -22.77 20.68
N ASN A 4 -10.74 -23.45 19.56
CA ASN A 4 -10.61 -24.91 19.52
C ASN A 4 -9.23 -25.19 18.96
N GLU A 5 -8.44 -26.02 19.63
CA GLU A 5 -7.06 -26.33 19.25
C GLU A 5 -6.95 -26.92 17.83
N ASP A 6 -8.05 -27.43 17.27
CA ASP A 6 -8.11 -28.02 15.93
C ASP A 6 -8.25 -26.99 14.79
N LEU A 7 -8.80 -25.80 15.04
CA LEU A 7 -9.09 -24.79 14.00
C LEU A 7 -8.29 -23.49 14.24
N THR A 8 -7.13 -23.40 13.61
CA THR A 8 -6.32 -22.16 13.58
C THR A 8 -7.00 -21.05 12.78
N PHE A 9 -6.73 -19.78 13.12
CA PHE A 9 -7.24 -18.62 12.38
C PHE A 9 -7.03 -18.73 10.87
N ASN A 10 -5.84 -19.10 10.42
CA ASN A 10 -5.52 -19.21 9.00
C ASN A 10 -6.40 -20.23 8.26
N LYS A 11 -6.65 -21.40 8.89
CA LYS A 11 -7.58 -22.41 8.34
C LYS A 11 -9.01 -21.87 8.31
N ALA A 12 -9.45 -21.25 9.40
CA ALA A 12 -10.79 -20.67 9.45
C ALA A 12 -10.99 -19.58 8.39
N ALA A 13 -9.97 -18.74 8.15
CA ALA A 13 -10.00 -17.72 7.12
C ALA A 13 -10.02 -18.32 5.71
N GLY A 14 -9.26 -19.38 5.45
CA GLY A 14 -9.28 -20.08 4.17
C GLY A 14 -10.62 -20.78 3.87
N GLU A 15 -11.28 -21.31 4.89
CA GLU A 15 -12.53 -22.09 4.75
C GLU A 15 -13.81 -21.26 4.83
N PHE A 16 -13.84 -20.24 5.69
CA PHE A 16 -15.08 -19.52 6.06
C PHE A 16 -15.07 -18.02 5.74
N SER A 17 -13.96 -17.45 5.26
CA SER A 17 -13.95 -16.02 4.92
C SER A 17 -14.78 -15.75 3.67
N ASP A 18 -15.63 -14.73 3.73
CA ASP A 18 -16.34 -14.19 2.58
C ASP A 18 -15.49 -13.18 1.78
N ASP A 19 -14.34 -12.75 2.33
CA ASP A 19 -13.39 -11.88 1.64
C ASP A 19 -12.48 -12.69 0.71
N GLU A 20 -12.73 -12.62 -0.60
CA GLU A 20 -12.01 -13.38 -1.61
C GLU A 20 -10.51 -13.06 -1.66
N GLU A 21 -10.13 -11.80 -1.38
CA GLU A 21 -8.73 -11.35 -1.45
C GLU A 21 -7.88 -12.03 -0.37
N SER A 22 -8.35 -12.01 0.89
CA SER A 22 -7.62 -12.64 1.99
C SER A 22 -7.86 -14.15 2.10
N ARG A 23 -9.03 -14.67 1.67
CA ARG A 23 -9.33 -16.11 1.71
C ARG A 23 -8.29 -16.94 0.96
N GLY A 24 -7.92 -16.50 -0.25
CA GLY A 24 -6.90 -17.19 -1.07
C GLY A 24 -5.52 -17.26 -0.42
N MET A 25 -5.27 -16.40 0.57
CA MET A 25 -4.02 -16.33 1.33
C MET A 25 -4.20 -16.75 2.80
N ASN A 26 -5.25 -17.52 3.10
CA ASN A 26 -5.56 -18.01 4.44
C ASN A 26 -5.66 -16.87 5.48
N GLY A 27 -6.29 -15.76 5.11
CA GLY A 27 -6.49 -14.58 5.98
C GLY A 27 -5.32 -13.60 6.02
N MET A 28 -4.24 -13.84 5.27
CA MET A 28 -3.13 -12.88 5.16
C MET A 28 -3.53 -11.71 4.25
N MET A 29 -3.50 -10.50 4.80
CA MET A 29 -3.75 -9.28 4.03
C MET A 29 -2.50 -8.80 3.30
N VAL A 30 -2.64 -8.41 2.04
CA VAL A 30 -1.57 -7.86 1.21
C VAL A 30 -1.79 -6.37 1.01
N GLU A 31 -0.75 -5.58 1.28
CA GLU A 31 -0.80 -4.14 1.07
C GLU A 31 -0.79 -3.84 -0.45
N PRO A 32 -1.78 -3.09 -0.99
CA PRO A 32 -1.96 -2.94 -2.44
C PRO A 32 -0.81 -2.25 -3.17
N ASN A 33 -0.12 -1.30 -2.54
CA ASN A 33 0.92 -0.49 -3.20
C ASN A 33 2.25 -1.23 -3.32
N SER A 34 2.58 -2.03 -2.31
CA SER A 34 3.85 -2.74 -2.21
C SER A 34 3.73 -4.20 -2.65
N ASN A 35 2.52 -4.75 -2.70
CA ASN A 35 2.20 -6.17 -2.95
C ASN A 35 2.86 -7.11 -1.93
N THR A 36 2.74 -6.75 -0.64
CA THR A 36 3.42 -7.49 0.44
C THR A 36 2.54 -7.63 1.66
N ALA A 37 2.76 -8.68 2.45
CA ALA A 37 2.01 -8.89 3.70
C ALA A 37 2.40 -7.93 4.85
N ARG A 38 3.25 -6.93 4.59
CA ARG A 38 3.63 -5.90 5.56
C ARG A 38 2.88 -4.62 5.24
N TRP A 39 2.22 -4.08 6.24
CA TRP A 39 1.47 -2.84 6.16
C TRP A 39 2.18 -1.76 6.96
N ASP A 40 2.37 -0.59 6.35
CA ASP A 40 2.75 0.60 7.08
C ASP A 40 1.59 1.09 7.94
N LEU A 41 1.89 1.59 9.15
CA LEU A 41 0.85 2.09 10.05
C LEU A 41 0.03 3.24 9.44
N SER A 42 0.65 4.05 8.55
CA SER A 42 -0.03 5.13 7.84
C SER A 42 -0.99 4.65 6.74
N ALA A 43 -0.87 3.39 6.31
CA ALA A 43 -1.77 2.80 5.32
C ALA A 43 -3.02 2.16 5.97
N LEU A 44 -3.02 2.00 7.30
CA LEU A 44 -4.15 1.46 8.03
C LEU A 44 -5.20 2.54 8.29
N ASP A 45 -6.48 2.20 8.12
CA ASP A 45 -7.55 3.06 8.61
C ASP A 45 -7.54 3.14 10.14
N GLN A 46 -8.10 4.23 10.66
CA GLN A 46 -8.06 4.53 12.08
C GLN A 46 -8.71 3.45 12.96
N GLN A 47 -9.81 2.84 12.50
CA GLN A 47 -10.50 1.80 13.26
C GLN A 47 -9.64 0.53 13.33
N THR A 48 -9.07 0.10 12.21
CA THR A 48 -8.15 -1.04 12.15
C THR A 48 -6.94 -0.82 13.05
N PHE A 49 -6.33 0.37 13.00
CA PHE A 49 -5.18 0.71 13.84
C PHE A 49 -5.48 0.52 15.33
N PHE A 50 -6.57 1.09 15.84
CA PHE A 50 -6.90 1.00 17.28
C PHE A 50 -7.27 -0.42 17.74
N VAL A 51 -7.77 -1.26 16.84
CA VAL A 51 -8.02 -2.67 17.14
C VAL A 51 -6.68 -3.40 17.24
N LEU A 52 -5.81 -3.30 16.22
CA LEU A 52 -4.53 -3.99 16.19
C LEU A 52 -3.58 -3.53 17.30
N ASP A 53 -3.61 -2.26 17.69
CA ASP A 53 -2.72 -1.72 18.72
C ASP A 53 -2.95 -2.36 20.10
N LYS A 54 -4.15 -2.87 20.35
CA LYS A 54 -4.52 -3.55 21.61
C LYS A 54 -4.18 -5.04 21.63
N LEU A 55 -3.89 -5.64 20.47
CA LEU A 55 -3.65 -7.07 20.33
C LEU A 55 -2.18 -7.42 20.56
N LYS A 56 -1.95 -8.58 21.16
CA LYS A 56 -0.65 -9.25 21.12
C LYS A 56 -0.48 -10.02 19.82
N ILE A 57 0.77 -10.31 19.46
CA ILE A 57 1.08 -11.15 18.31
C ILE A 57 0.39 -12.52 18.50
N GLY A 58 -0.37 -12.95 17.49
CA GLY A 58 -1.18 -14.17 17.47
C GLY A 58 -2.59 -14.01 18.04
N GLU A 59 -2.90 -12.89 18.70
CA GLU A 59 -4.22 -12.63 19.29
C GLU A 59 -5.23 -12.21 18.21
N ILE A 60 -6.49 -12.64 18.40
CA ILE A 60 -7.61 -12.36 17.51
C ILE A 60 -8.48 -11.28 18.16
N SER A 61 -8.92 -10.30 17.38
CA SER A 61 -9.80 -9.23 17.83
C SER A 61 -11.20 -9.71 18.17
N GLU A 62 -11.92 -8.90 18.93
CA GLU A 62 -13.37 -8.96 18.98
C GLU A 62 -13.98 -8.67 17.59
N PRO A 63 -15.18 -9.20 17.26
CA PRO A 63 -15.87 -8.91 16.01
C PRO A 63 -16.06 -7.42 15.79
N GLN A 64 -15.62 -6.92 14.63
CA GLN A 64 -15.78 -5.52 14.24
C GLN A 64 -16.82 -5.41 13.13
N LEU A 65 -17.75 -4.47 13.28
CA LEU A 65 -18.64 -4.10 12.18
C LEU A 65 -17.85 -3.32 11.12
N LEU A 66 -17.99 -3.72 9.87
CA LEU A 66 -17.45 -3.07 8.68
C LEU A 66 -18.62 -2.66 7.78
N VAL A 67 -18.53 -1.48 7.18
CA VAL A 67 -19.44 -1.08 6.10
C VAL A 67 -18.68 -1.21 4.79
N MET A 68 -19.16 -2.06 3.91
CA MET A 68 -18.57 -2.33 2.61
C MET A 68 -18.84 -1.15 1.64
N PRO A 69 -18.07 -1.02 0.54
CA PRO A 69 -18.26 0.07 -0.43
C PRO A 69 -19.67 0.14 -1.04
N ASP A 70 -20.37 -0.99 -1.11
CA ASP A 70 -21.75 -1.10 -1.59
C ASP A 70 -22.82 -0.74 -0.53
N GLY A 71 -22.40 -0.37 0.68
CA GLY A 71 -23.26 -0.02 1.80
C GLY A 71 -23.74 -1.21 2.63
N THR A 72 -23.38 -2.45 2.26
CA THR A 72 -23.69 -3.63 3.07
C THR A 72 -22.87 -3.64 4.35
N LYS A 73 -23.43 -4.25 5.40
CA LYS A 73 -22.76 -4.40 6.69
C LYS A 73 -22.17 -5.81 6.77
N ALA A 74 -20.90 -5.89 7.08
CA ALA A 74 -20.18 -7.14 7.31
C ALA A 74 -19.54 -7.14 8.71
N TYR A 75 -19.18 -8.31 9.20
CA TYR A 75 -18.36 -8.46 10.38
C TYR A 75 -16.98 -8.97 9.99
N ARG A 76 -15.94 -8.44 10.62
CA ARG A 76 -14.56 -8.90 10.45
C ARG A 76 -13.91 -9.26 11.78
N LEU A 77 -13.01 -10.23 11.74
CA LEU A 77 -12.09 -10.58 12.81
C LEU A 77 -10.67 -10.32 12.30
N LEU A 78 -9.83 -9.72 13.13
CA LEU A 78 -8.45 -9.39 12.78
C LEU A 78 -7.51 -10.18 13.68
N GLN A 79 -6.44 -10.75 13.12
CA GLN A 79 -5.35 -11.36 13.88
C GLN A 79 -4.06 -10.59 13.64
N LEU A 80 -3.34 -10.24 14.71
CA LEU A 80 -2.03 -9.62 14.58
C LEU A 80 -0.96 -10.69 14.32
N ALA A 81 -0.61 -10.93 13.05
CA ALA A 81 0.37 -11.95 12.69
C ALA A 81 1.80 -11.61 13.16
N ASN A 82 2.22 -10.35 13.02
CA ASN A 82 3.52 -9.86 13.47
C ASN A 82 3.49 -8.33 13.62
N ARG A 83 4.35 -7.76 14.47
CA ARG A 83 4.54 -6.32 14.64
C ARG A 83 6.03 -6.01 14.70
N THR A 84 6.45 -5.02 13.93
CA THR A 84 7.81 -4.47 14.06
C THR A 84 7.76 -3.29 15.02
N GLU A 85 8.62 -3.30 16.04
CA GLU A 85 8.69 -2.20 17.01
C GLU A 85 9.17 -0.90 16.35
N PRO A 86 8.74 0.28 16.85
CA PRO A 86 9.26 1.56 16.39
C PRO A 86 10.78 1.60 16.50
N HIS A 87 11.45 1.83 15.37
CA HIS A 87 12.90 1.83 15.31
C HIS A 87 13.39 2.75 14.20
N ARG A 88 14.66 3.12 14.25
CA ARG A 88 15.29 3.86 13.15
C ARG A 88 15.52 2.91 11.98
N ALA A 89 15.08 3.33 10.79
CA ALA A 89 15.22 2.54 9.58
C ALA A 89 16.66 2.04 9.40
N ASN A 90 16.80 0.75 9.11
CA ASN A 90 18.10 0.09 8.95
C ASN A 90 18.04 -1.03 7.90
N LEU A 91 19.18 -1.28 7.26
CA LEU A 91 19.29 -2.27 6.19
C LEU A 91 19.10 -3.72 6.65
N ARG A 92 19.06 -4.01 7.96
CA ARG A 92 18.83 -5.39 8.45
C ARG A 92 17.34 -5.74 8.46
N VAL A 93 16.48 -4.79 8.82
CA VAL A 93 15.03 -5.02 8.94
C VAL A 93 14.27 -4.51 7.71
N ASP A 94 14.74 -3.40 7.14
CA ASP A 94 14.01 -2.60 6.15
C ASP A 94 14.63 -2.67 4.76
N TYR A 95 15.54 -3.63 4.51
CA TYR A 95 16.26 -3.74 3.24
C TYR A 95 15.35 -3.60 2.03
N ARG A 96 14.25 -4.37 1.99
CA ARG A 96 13.32 -4.37 0.84
C ARG A 96 12.63 -3.02 0.66
N LEU A 97 12.23 -2.36 1.75
CA LEU A 97 11.58 -1.05 1.70
C LEU A 97 12.56 0.01 1.19
N ILE A 98 13.78 0.02 1.74
CA ILE A 98 14.85 0.94 1.30
C ILE A 98 15.22 0.68 -0.16
N GLN A 99 15.33 -0.58 -0.56
CA GLN A 99 15.58 -0.97 -1.94
C GLN A 99 14.49 -0.43 -2.87
N GLN A 100 13.21 -0.67 -2.57
CA GLN A 100 12.09 -0.18 -3.37
C GLN A 100 12.09 1.36 -3.49
N ALA A 101 12.36 2.07 -2.39
CA ALA A 101 12.46 3.52 -2.41
C ALA A 101 13.65 4.02 -3.27
N CYS A 102 14.81 3.36 -3.17
CA CYS A 102 15.97 3.69 -3.98
C CYS A 102 15.74 3.40 -5.47
N GLU A 103 15.16 2.26 -5.80
CA GLU A 103 14.80 1.87 -7.17
C GLU A 103 13.78 2.86 -7.77
N GLY A 104 12.75 3.22 -7.01
CA GLY A 104 11.77 4.22 -7.41
C GLY A 104 12.40 5.57 -7.71
N ARG A 105 13.24 6.08 -6.79
CA ARG A 105 13.98 7.33 -7.00
C ARG A 105 14.86 7.26 -8.24
N HIS A 106 15.62 6.17 -8.40
CA HIS A 106 16.53 6.03 -9.53
C HIS A 106 15.79 5.95 -10.87
N ARG A 107 14.65 5.25 -10.91
CA ARG A 107 13.80 5.19 -12.10
C ARG A 107 13.29 6.58 -12.47
N SER A 108 12.80 7.36 -11.52
CA SER A 108 12.37 8.74 -11.77
C SER A 108 13.50 9.61 -12.30
N GLU A 109 14.69 9.55 -11.69
CA GLU A 109 15.87 10.29 -12.16
C GLU A 109 16.27 9.93 -13.60
N MET A 110 16.19 8.65 -13.96
CA MET A 110 16.50 8.20 -15.31
C MET A 110 15.46 8.68 -16.32
N ILE A 111 14.18 8.69 -15.95
CA ILE A 111 13.10 9.26 -16.77
C ILE A 111 13.31 10.76 -16.96
N ASP A 112 13.59 11.52 -15.90
CA ASP A 112 13.81 12.96 -15.97
C ASP A 112 14.99 13.33 -16.87
N LYS A 113 16.09 12.55 -16.78
CA LYS A 113 17.24 12.68 -17.67
C LYS A 113 16.87 12.38 -19.11
N TRP A 114 16.12 11.30 -19.35
CA TRP A 114 15.68 10.92 -20.68
C TRP A 114 14.78 11.99 -21.31
N ILE A 115 13.82 12.52 -20.55
CA ILE A 115 12.93 13.61 -20.97
C ILE A 115 13.77 14.83 -21.35
N THR A 116 14.65 15.29 -20.46
CA THR A 116 15.50 16.46 -20.71
C THR A 116 16.36 16.31 -21.96
N ALA A 117 16.86 15.11 -22.24
CA ALA A 117 17.69 14.85 -23.42
C ALA A 117 16.91 14.81 -24.74
N HIS A 118 15.63 14.42 -24.73
CA HIS A 118 14.83 14.20 -25.95
C HIS A 118 13.78 15.28 -26.21
N ILE A 119 13.44 16.09 -25.22
CA ILE A 119 12.37 17.10 -25.33
C ILE A 119 12.67 18.15 -26.42
N SER A 120 13.93 18.51 -26.63
CA SER A 120 14.34 19.47 -27.67
C SER A 120 14.22 18.93 -29.09
N SER A 121 14.31 17.61 -29.27
CA SER A 121 14.17 16.94 -30.57
C SER A 121 12.75 16.40 -30.83
N THR A 122 11.85 16.52 -29.86
CA THR A 122 10.49 15.99 -29.94
C THR A 122 9.52 17.14 -30.20
N TYR A 123 8.68 17.03 -31.22
CA TYR A 123 7.61 18.01 -31.45
C TYR A 123 6.54 17.88 -30.36
N VAL A 124 6.35 18.96 -29.59
CA VAL A 124 5.34 19.06 -28.54
C VAL A 124 4.48 20.29 -28.82
N ARG A 125 3.16 20.12 -28.86
CA ARG A 125 2.19 21.22 -28.99
C ARG A 125 1.25 21.20 -27.79
N LEU A 126 1.16 22.33 -27.10
CA LEU A 126 0.21 22.54 -26.01
C LEU A 126 -1.01 23.32 -26.52
N ASP A 127 -2.18 22.98 -26.00
CA ASP A 127 -3.37 23.79 -26.19
C ASP A 127 -3.23 25.11 -25.40
N GLU A 128 -3.70 26.21 -26.00
CA GLU A 128 -3.58 27.55 -25.45
C GLU A 128 -4.19 27.68 -24.06
N ALA A 129 -5.25 26.91 -23.76
CA ALA A 129 -5.89 26.86 -22.45
C ALA A 129 -4.94 26.44 -21.31
N TYR A 130 -3.85 25.73 -21.62
CA TYR A 130 -2.88 25.21 -20.65
C TYR A 130 -1.53 25.94 -20.69
N SER A 131 -1.41 27.00 -21.48
CA SER A 131 -0.16 27.78 -21.63
C SER A 131 0.33 28.43 -20.34
N THR A 132 -0.59 28.69 -19.39
CA THR A 132 -0.29 29.33 -18.10
C THR A 132 -0.05 28.33 -16.96
N CYS A 133 -0.18 27.03 -17.23
CA CYS A 133 0.03 26.00 -16.21
C CYS A 133 1.52 25.86 -15.86
N SER A 134 1.81 25.66 -14.58
CA SER A 134 3.15 25.31 -14.11
C SER A 134 3.41 23.81 -14.34
N PHE A 135 4.33 23.50 -15.24
CA PHE A 135 4.75 22.14 -15.51
C PHE A 135 6.08 21.83 -14.82
N THR A 136 6.22 20.61 -14.30
CA THR A 136 7.49 20.11 -13.75
C THR A 136 8.53 19.87 -14.86
N THR A 137 8.05 19.47 -16.04
CA THR A 137 8.86 19.26 -17.23
C THR A 137 8.77 20.50 -18.14
N PRO A 138 9.87 20.96 -18.76
CA PRO A 138 9.85 22.13 -19.64
C PRO A 138 9.27 21.79 -21.03
N TRP A 139 7.95 21.54 -21.09
CA TRP A 139 7.23 21.23 -22.34
C TRP A 139 7.19 22.40 -23.33
N ILE A 140 7.36 23.63 -22.85
CA ILE A 140 7.36 24.84 -23.66
C ILE A 140 8.81 25.18 -24.03
N SER A 141 9.15 25.01 -25.31
CA SER A 141 10.39 25.54 -25.86
C SER A 141 10.27 27.06 -26.00
N THR A 142 11.24 27.82 -25.51
CA THR A 142 11.30 29.29 -25.62
C THR A 142 11.56 29.78 -27.05
N ALA A 143 11.70 28.87 -28.03
CA ALA A 143 11.98 29.19 -29.43
C ALA A 143 10.72 29.53 -30.27
N ASP A 144 9.51 29.26 -29.75
CA ASP A 144 8.23 29.48 -30.45
C ASP A 144 7.38 30.62 -29.81
N GLN A 145 8.01 31.55 -29.10
CA GLN A 145 7.41 32.83 -28.68
C GLN A 145 7.96 34.00 -29.51
#